data_AF-A0A3D1IR37-F1
#
_entry.id   AF-A0A3D1IR37-F1
#
_cell.length_a   1.000
_cell.length_b   1.000
_cell.length_c   1.000
_cell.angle_alpha   90.00
_cell.angle_beta   90.00
_cell.angle_gamma   90.00
#
_symmetry.space_group_name_H-M   'P 1'
#
loop_
_entity.id
_entity.type
_entity.pdbx_description
1 polymer ?
#
loop_
_entity_poly.entity_id
_entity_poly.type
_entity_poly.pdbx_seq_one_letter_code
_entity_poly.pdbx_strand_id
1 'polypeptide(L)' 'GFKTGFVPPSSDVIWASKLIDHGKEQVIEFTAPSKPGEYPYVCTFPGHAMMMRGVLTVK' A
#
# COMPACT_ATOMS: atom_id res chain seq x y z
N GLY A 1 15.02 -0.72 -0.34
CA GLY A 1 14.74 0.67 0.07
C GLY A 1 14.19 1.42 -1.12
N PHE A 2 14.85 2.48 -1.58
CA PHE A 2 14.40 3.28 -2.73
C PHE A 2 14.16 2.45 -4.01
N LYS A 3 15.09 1.55 -4.37
CA LYS A 3 14.94 0.67 -5.55
C LYS A 3 13.68 -0.21 -5.51
N THR A 4 13.18 -0.52 -4.31
CA THR A 4 12.01 -1.37 -4.07
C THR A 4 10.81 -0.56 -3.57
N GLY A 5 10.88 0.78 -3.62
CA GLY A 5 9.85 1.68 -3.11
C GLY A 5 9.56 1.55 -1.61
N PHE A 6 10.50 0.99 -0.84
CA PHE A 6 10.31 0.60 0.57
C PHE A 6 9.18 -0.40 0.81
N VAL A 7 8.80 -1.16 -0.21
CA VAL A 7 7.88 -2.29 -0.05
C VAL A 7 8.69 -3.48 0.49
N PRO A 8 8.30 -4.07 1.64
CA PRO A 8 8.97 -5.25 2.17
C PRO A 8 8.61 -6.50 1.33
N PRO A 9 9.55 -7.45 1.16
CA PRO A 9 9.23 -8.73 0.56
C PRO A 9 8.43 -9.58 1.56
N SER A 10 7.10 -9.47 1.52
CA SER A 10 6.17 -10.26 2.34
C SER A 10 5.00 -10.75 1.49
N SER A 11 4.55 -11.97 1.74
CA SER A 11 3.32 -12.53 1.18
C SER A 11 2.05 -11.79 1.62
N ASP A 12 2.14 -11.00 2.70
CA ASP A 12 1.03 -10.21 3.20
C ASP A 12 0.77 -8.96 2.33
N VAL A 13 1.75 -8.55 1.52
CA VAL A 13 1.59 -7.45 0.57
C VAL A 13 0.92 -7.99 -0.68
N ILE A 14 -0.41 -7.87 -0.72
CA ILE A 14 -1.22 -8.30 -1.87
C ILE A 14 -1.17 -7.31 -3.04
N TRP A 15 -0.85 -6.04 -2.78
CA TRP A 15 -0.67 -5.01 -3.79
C TRP A 15 0.18 -3.85 -3.24
N ALA A 16 0.95 -3.17 -4.11
CA ALA A 16 1.72 -2.00 -3.74
C ALA A 16 1.88 -1.03 -4.92
N SER A 17 1.80 0.27 -4.63
CA SER A 17 2.11 1.32 -5.60
C SER A 17 3.61 1.49 -5.78
N LYS A 18 4.01 2.32 -6.73
CA LYS A 18 5.38 2.86 -6.77
C LYS A 18 5.56 3.86 -5.62
N LEU A 19 6.80 4.07 -5.21
CA LEU A 19 7.16 5.26 -4.45
C LEU A 19 7.12 6.46 -5.40
N ILE A 20 6.37 7.50 -5.03
CA ILE A 20 6.20 8.72 -5.82
C ILE A 20 6.66 9.94 -5.02
N ASP A 21 7.20 10.93 -5.72
CA ASP A 21 7.66 12.19 -5.13
C ASP A 21 6.51 13.20 -4.91
N HIS A 22 6.80 14.25 -4.15
CA HIS A 22 5.88 15.36 -3.93
C HIS A 22 5.38 15.97 -5.26
N GLY A 23 4.07 16.14 -5.37
CA GLY A 23 3.41 16.69 -6.56
C GLY A 23 3.31 15.70 -7.73
N LYS A 24 3.67 14.43 -7.55
CA LYS A 24 3.43 13.35 -8.51
C LYS A 24 2.18 12.57 -8.14
N GLU A 25 1.63 11.87 -9.12
CA GLU A 25 0.43 11.05 -8.97
C GLU A 25 0.65 9.69 -9.66
N GLN A 26 0.02 8.65 -9.09
CA GLN A 26 -0.15 7.37 -9.73
C GLN A 26 -1.60 6.90 -9.51
N VAL A 27 -2.28 6.54 -10.60
CA VAL A 27 -3.54 5.81 -10.56
C VAL A 27 -3.26 4.32 -10.52
N ILE A 28 -3.99 3.59 -9.67
CA ILE A 28 -3.85 2.14 -9.51
C ILE A 28 -5.20 1.47 -9.75
N GLU A 29 -5.18 0.38 -10.50
CA GLU A 29 -6.33 -0.47 -10.72
C GLU A 29 -5.95 -1.89 -10.32
N PHE A 30 -6.73 -2.47 -9.43
CA PHE A 30 -6.53 -3.84 -8.96
C PHE A 30 -7.87 -4.46 -8.58
N THR A 31 -7.95 -5.78 -8.70
CA THR A 31 -9.13 -6.53 -8.27
C THR A 31 -9.13 -6.62 -6.75
N ALA A 32 -10.22 -6.21 -6.12
CA ALA A 32 -10.38 -6.35 -4.67
C ALA A 32 -10.29 -7.84 -4.26
N PRO A 33 -9.77 -8.14 -3.06
CA PRO A 33 -9.77 -9.50 -2.51
C PRO A 33 -11.17 -10.11 -2.52
N SER A 34 -11.27 -11.40 -2.83
CA SER A 34 -12.56 -12.12 -2.84
C SER A 34 -13.08 -12.46 -1.44
N LYS A 35 -12.18 -12.51 -0.46
CA LYS A 35 -12.52 -12.81 0.93
C LYS A 35 -13.01 -11.52 1.61
N PRO A 36 -14.21 -11.51 2.21
CA PRO A 36 -14.66 -10.38 3.02
C PRO A 36 -13.73 -10.16 4.22
N GLY A 37 -13.49 -8.89 4.56
CA GLY A 37 -12.62 -8.52 5.66
C GLY A 37 -12.03 -7.12 5.56
N GLU A 38 -11.17 -6.83 6.54
CA GLU A 38 -10.40 -5.58 6.61
C GLU A 38 -9.00 -5.80 6.05
N TYR A 39 -8.65 -4.99 5.06
CA TYR A 39 -7.36 -5.01 4.39
C TYR A 39 -6.65 -3.69 4.66
N PRO A 40 -5.72 -3.64 5.62
CA PRO A 40 -5.00 -2.42 5.93
C PRO A 40 -4.07 -2.04 4.79
N TYR A 41 -4.02 -0.75 4.47
CA TYR A 41 -3.01 -0.18 3.59
C TYR A 41 -2.23 0.90 4.35
N VAL A 42 -0.93 0.96 4.11
CA VAL A 42 -0.01 1.88 4.77
C VAL A 42 0.99 2.46 3.78
N CYS A 43 1.48 3.67 4.05
CA CYS A 43 2.71 4.13 3.43
C CYS A 43 3.90 3.47 4.14
N THR A 44 4.62 2.59 3.44
CA THR A 44 5.75 1.84 4.00
C THR A 44 7.06 2.64 4.00
N PHE A 45 7.05 3.91 3.58
CA PHE A 45 8.21 4.77 3.72
C PHE A 45 8.59 4.90 5.21
N PRO A 46 9.88 4.80 5.58
CA PRO A 46 10.29 4.80 6.98
C PRO A 46 9.69 5.95 7.79
N GLY A 47 8.94 5.61 8.85
CA GLY A 47 8.27 6.56 9.75
C GLY A 47 6.86 7.01 9.33
N HIS A 48 6.40 6.73 8.11
CA HIS A 48 5.14 7.28 7.61
C HIS A 48 3.90 6.51 8.08
N ALA A 49 4.00 5.19 8.25
CA ALA A 49 2.88 4.31 8.60
C ALA A 49 2.15 4.69 9.91
N MET A 50 2.79 5.44 10.81
CA MET A 50 2.17 5.91 12.07
C MET A 50 1.00 6.85 11.83
N MET A 51 1.09 7.69 10.78
CA MET A 51 0.04 8.63 10.39
C MET A 51 -0.65 8.21 9.08
N MET A 52 0.11 7.69 8.11
CA MET A 52 -0.38 7.33 6.78
C MET A 52 -0.82 5.88 6.72
N ARG A 53 -2.04 5.62 7.18
CA ARG A 53 -2.68 4.29 7.19
C ARG A 53 -4.19 4.40 7.00
N GLY A 54 -4.79 3.35 6.45
CA GLY A 54 -6.23 3.21 6.34
C GLY A 54 -6.63 1.75 6.15
N VAL A 55 -7.93 1.51 5.99
CA VAL A 55 -8.50 0.16 5.83
C VAL A 55 -9.39 0.13 4.60
N LEU A 56 -9.12 -0.81 3.70
CA LEU A 56 -10.06 -1.23 2.67
C LEU A 56 -10.97 -2.31 3.28
N THR A 57 -12.26 -2.03 3.38
CA THR A 57 -13.25 -3.02 3.81
C THR A 57 -13.88 -3.68 2.59
N VAL A 58 -13.70 -5.00 2.47
CA VAL A 58 -14.41 -5.83 1.49
C VAL A 58 -15.59 -6.49 2.21
N LYS A 59 -16.80 -6.35 1.67
CA LYS A 59 -18.03 -6.93 2.21
C LYS A 59 -18.53 -8.09 1.36
#